data_AF-A0A2D9Z352-F1
#
_entry.id   AF-A0A2D9Z352-F1
#
_cell.length_a   1.000
_cell.length_b   1.000
_cell.length_c   1.000
_cell.angle_alpha   90.00
_cell.angle_beta   90.00
_cell.angle_gamma   90.00
#
_symmetry.space_group_name_H-M   'P 1'
#
loop_
_entity.id
_entity.type
_entity.pdbx_description
1 polymer ?
#
loop_
_entity_poly.entity_id
_entity_poly.type
_entity_poly.pdbx_seq_one_letter_code
_entity_poly.pdbx_strand_id
1 'polypeptide(L)'
;MNLRLKLIALVFGCLISAMDVSEAVELVRCDGIYPHHLQGVCQDPAGNLYWSYTTTLVKTDSQGKLLKKVDVENHHGDLCYVEGQLFVAVNYGQFNNPLGNADNEILAYHADTLQLKARHKVPQVKHGAGGIAHHQGKFIVVGGLPEGITENYLYEYDDSFRFQKRHVLKSGWTRLGIQTAAFADGVWWFGCYGNSLLKASTDFELLGRYRFDCGYGIAQAPGGGLLTAGGNCSADEGCSGWITKRQTQKLVSSQFQQPITRIGFGSCVKQQNPAPLFSNILDYQSELFLFMGDNIYGDSEDMSVLKAKYKVLGEKNGFKKLRERAVIMATWDDHDYGLNDGGAGFVKREASQQVFSEFWNDVPDSPRRARPGVYDAHVFGPKGKRVQVILLDTRFFRSDLKTGPRRVGGPYYPDNNPDLTMLGSAQWLWLEKQLQQPAEIRIVVSSIQFAPTAAGQETWANLPQEKQRFLDLLTKTNASGVMIVSGDRHWSEFSRITEELAYPLYDFTSSSINQLHSRGTPTDNPHRFLEKTFHKENFGTIDIDWDQDDPVIRVGIVDLTGKVQLSHSVNLSALQFDAQSTKPN
;
A
#
# COMPACT_ATOMS: atom_id res chain seq x y z
N MET A 1 -44.88 29.36 32.94
CA MET A 1 -43.86 30.42 32.97
C MET A 1 -42.62 29.84 33.63
N ASN A 2 -41.59 29.51 32.83
CA ASN A 2 -40.13 29.58 33.11
C ASN A 2 -39.68 29.58 34.60
N LEU A 3 -38.67 28.81 35.07
CA LEU A 3 -37.38 28.52 34.45
C LEU A 3 -36.52 27.63 35.39
N ARG A 4 -35.63 26.81 34.80
CA ARG A 4 -34.36 26.23 35.32
C ARG A 4 -34.39 25.05 36.29
N LEU A 5 -34.42 23.84 35.73
CA LEU A 5 -33.63 22.71 36.24
C LEU A 5 -32.26 22.74 35.54
N LYS A 6 -31.17 22.91 36.31
CA LYS A 6 -29.81 22.65 35.85
C LYS A 6 -29.57 21.14 35.95
N LEU A 7 -29.69 20.42 34.83
CA LEU A 7 -29.15 19.06 34.73
C LEU A 7 -27.68 19.18 34.34
N ILE A 8 -26.80 18.75 35.24
CA ILE A 8 -25.36 18.60 34.98
C ILE A 8 -25.21 17.42 34.03
N ALA A 9 -25.02 17.71 32.75
CA ALA A 9 -24.53 16.74 31.79
C ALA A 9 -23.04 16.53 32.07
N LEU A 10 -22.71 15.47 32.81
CA LEU A 10 -21.35 14.95 32.88
C LEU A 10 -21.05 14.27 31.53
N VAL A 11 -20.67 15.06 30.54
CA VAL A 11 -20.09 14.54 29.30
C VAL A 11 -18.70 14.05 29.67
N PHE A 12 -18.56 12.75 29.91
CA PHE A 12 -17.26 12.09 29.84
C PHE A 12 -16.82 12.13 28.38
N GLY A 13 -16.21 13.25 28.00
CA GLY A 13 -15.42 13.35 26.78
C GLY A 13 -14.17 12.51 26.98
N CYS A 14 -14.26 11.20 26.70
CA CYS A 14 -13.09 10.48 26.25
C CYS A 14 -12.68 11.12 24.92
N LEU A 15 -11.82 12.13 25.00
CA LEU A 15 -10.95 12.52 23.92
C LEU A 15 -10.08 11.30 23.62
N ILE A 16 -10.60 10.40 22.79
CA ILE A 16 -9.75 9.56 21.97
C ILE A 16 -8.95 10.58 21.17
N SER A 17 -7.68 10.78 21.55
CA SER A 17 -6.75 11.49 20.71
C SER A 17 -6.89 10.87 19.33
N ALA A 18 -7.32 11.68 18.36
CA ALA A 18 -7.28 11.29 16.96
C ALA A 18 -5.92 10.63 16.75
N MET A 19 -5.94 9.34 16.38
CA MET A 19 -4.73 8.68 15.97
C MET A 19 -4.12 9.60 14.91
N ASP A 20 -2.83 9.91 15.05
CA ASP A 20 -2.09 10.72 14.09
C ASP A 20 -1.89 9.87 12.82
N VAL A 21 -3.00 9.59 12.12
CA VAL A 21 -3.04 8.82 10.87
C VAL A 21 -2.54 9.67 9.70
N SER A 22 -2.30 10.96 9.96
CA SER A 22 -1.89 11.96 8.99
C SER A 22 -0.54 12.57 9.35
N GLU A 23 0.52 11.76 9.41
CA GLU A 23 1.80 12.32 8.96
C GLU A 23 1.67 12.54 7.45
N ALA A 24 1.25 13.76 7.08
CA ALA A 24 1.42 14.25 5.72
C ALA A 24 2.84 13.91 5.29
N VAL A 25 2.98 13.35 4.09
CA VAL A 25 4.27 12.99 3.51
C VAL A 25 5.20 14.20 3.62
N GLU A 26 6.08 14.20 4.62
CA GLU A 26 6.98 15.31 4.88
C GLU A 26 8.08 15.23 3.83
N LEU A 27 7.88 16.02 2.78
CA LEU A 27 8.81 16.16 1.67
C LEU A 27 9.69 17.37 1.96
N VAL A 28 10.99 17.11 2.09
CA VAL A 28 12.01 18.15 2.28
C VAL A 28 12.86 18.22 1.02
N ARG A 29 12.96 19.40 0.40
CA ARG A 29 13.77 19.62 -0.80
C ARG A 29 15.15 20.10 -0.39
N CYS A 30 16.18 19.57 -1.02
CA CYS A 30 17.52 20.16 -0.90
C CYS A 30 17.54 21.49 -1.64
N ASP A 31 17.97 22.56 -0.96
CA ASP A 31 18.24 23.84 -1.61
C ASP A 31 19.36 23.71 -2.66
N GLY A 32 19.17 24.37 -3.80
CA GLY A 32 20.15 24.45 -4.88
C GLY A 32 19.93 23.44 -6.00
N ILE A 33 20.67 23.65 -7.08
CA ILE A 33 20.73 22.77 -8.25
C ILE A 33 22.21 22.48 -8.51
N TYR A 34 22.53 21.21 -8.78
CA TYR A 34 23.91 20.71 -8.82
C TYR A 34 24.21 20.03 -10.16
N PRO A 35 25.47 20.01 -10.63
CA PRO A 35 25.78 19.57 -11.99
C PRO A 35 25.42 18.12 -12.31
N HIS A 36 25.49 17.23 -11.32
CA HIS A 36 25.24 15.80 -11.48
C HIS A 36 24.22 15.29 -10.46
N HIS A 37 23.73 14.07 -10.66
CA HIS A 37 22.59 13.54 -9.91
C HIS A 37 22.92 13.29 -8.43
N LEU A 38 21.86 13.28 -7.62
CA LEU A 38 21.91 12.81 -6.24
C LEU A 38 22.19 11.30 -6.22
N GLN A 39 22.94 10.83 -5.23
CA GLN A 39 23.32 9.43 -5.09
C GLN A 39 23.24 8.91 -3.64
N GLY A 40 23.17 9.81 -2.64
CA GLY A 40 23.03 9.42 -1.24
C GLY A 40 22.45 10.51 -0.36
N VAL A 41 21.83 10.10 0.73
CA VAL A 41 21.40 11.01 1.81
C VAL A 41 21.65 10.38 3.19
N CYS A 42 22.03 11.21 4.15
CA CYS A 42 21.99 10.83 5.57
C CYS A 42 21.61 12.02 6.45
N GLN A 43 21.39 11.76 7.73
CA GLN A 43 21.02 12.77 8.71
C GLN A 43 21.86 12.61 9.98
N ASP A 44 22.24 13.73 10.61
CA ASP A 44 22.87 13.71 11.93
C ASP A 44 21.81 13.74 13.07
N PRO A 45 22.20 13.47 14.33
CA PRO A 45 21.28 13.55 15.47
C PRO A 45 20.67 14.93 15.73
N ALA A 46 21.26 16.01 15.19
CA ALA A 46 20.71 17.37 15.30
C ALA A 46 19.67 17.67 14.22
N GLY A 47 19.44 16.74 13.29
CA GLY A 47 18.47 16.86 12.20
C GLY A 47 19.03 17.48 10.92
N ASN A 48 20.32 17.83 10.86
CA ASN A 48 20.93 18.33 9.63
C ASN A 48 21.00 17.22 8.59
N LEU A 49 20.69 17.56 7.35
CA LEU A 49 20.69 16.63 6.23
C LEU A 49 21.96 16.79 5.41
N TYR A 50 22.44 15.66 4.90
CA TYR A 50 23.62 15.58 4.06
C TYR A 50 23.26 14.91 2.76
N TRP A 51 23.65 15.54 1.66
CA TRP A 51 23.28 15.13 0.32
C TRP A 51 24.56 14.91 -0.49
N SER A 52 24.71 13.71 -1.01
CA SER A 52 25.82 13.33 -1.88
C SER A 52 25.34 13.36 -3.32
N TYR A 53 25.59 14.49 -3.99
CA TYR A 53 25.56 14.53 -5.44
C TYR A 53 26.91 14.03 -5.94
N THR A 54 26.95 13.39 -7.13
CA THR A 54 28.17 12.70 -7.56
C THR A 54 29.40 13.60 -7.69
N THR A 55 29.23 14.93 -7.72
CA THR A 55 30.30 15.95 -7.76
C THR A 55 30.18 17.02 -6.67
N THR A 56 29.21 16.93 -5.76
CA THR A 56 28.99 17.97 -4.74
C THR A 56 28.48 17.35 -3.44
N LEU A 57 29.16 17.64 -2.33
CA LEU A 57 28.64 17.36 -0.99
C LEU A 57 27.93 18.58 -0.45
N VAL A 58 26.71 18.37 0.04
CA VAL A 58 25.83 19.44 0.53
C VAL A 58 25.38 19.12 1.94
N LYS A 59 25.39 20.15 2.80
CA LYS A 59 24.79 20.13 4.13
C LYS A 59 23.65 21.14 4.16
N THR A 60 22.48 20.71 4.61
CA THR A 60 21.33 21.57 4.86
C THR A 60 20.85 21.43 6.31
N ASP A 61 20.01 22.35 6.76
CA ASP A 61 19.22 22.12 7.97
C ASP A 61 18.13 21.06 7.71
N SER A 62 17.31 20.78 8.73
CA SER A 62 16.24 19.78 8.65
C SER A 62 15.11 20.17 7.70
N GLN A 63 15.03 21.44 7.29
CA GLN A 63 14.06 21.97 6.32
C GLN A 63 14.64 22.05 4.91
N GLY A 64 15.87 21.54 4.71
CA GLY A 64 16.51 21.48 3.41
C GLY A 64 17.21 22.78 3.00
N LYS A 65 17.28 23.78 3.90
CA LYS A 65 17.96 25.05 3.62
C LYS A 65 19.47 24.89 3.62
N LEU A 66 20.13 25.42 2.60
CA LEU A 66 21.57 25.29 2.44
C LEU A 66 22.34 25.90 3.62
N LEU A 67 23.22 25.09 4.24
CA LEU A 67 24.17 25.53 5.25
C LEU A 67 25.60 25.55 4.71
N LYS A 68 25.98 24.51 3.97
CA LYS A 68 27.33 24.39 3.39
C LYS A 68 27.32 23.51 2.16
N LYS A 69 28.24 23.75 1.22
CA LYS A 69 28.56 22.83 0.13
C LYS A 69 30.04 22.85 -0.20
N VAL A 70 30.53 21.77 -0.77
CA VAL A 70 31.88 21.66 -1.33
C VAL A 70 31.82 20.86 -2.63
N ASP A 71 32.60 21.29 -3.61
CA ASP A 71 32.83 20.49 -4.82
C ASP A 71 33.76 19.33 -4.47
N VAL A 72 33.48 18.18 -5.06
CA VAL A 72 34.25 16.95 -4.83
C VAL A 72 34.59 16.28 -6.16
N GLU A 73 35.53 15.35 -6.12
CA GLU A 73 35.82 14.48 -7.26
C GLU A 73 34.55 13.73 -7.69
N ASN A 74 34.44 13.40 -8.98
CA ASN A 74 33.24 12.73 -9.49
C ASN A 74 33.09 11.30 -8.94
N HIS A 75 31.85 10.80 -8.94
CA HIS A 75 31.40 9.48 -8.49
C HIS A 75 31.26 9.30 -6.98
N HIS A 76 30.92 10.37 -6.25
CA HIS A 76 30.43 10.19 -4.88
C HIS A 76 29.11 9.42 -4.87
N GLY A 77 29.12 8.32 -4.12
CA GLY A 77 28.02 7.40 -3.91
C GLY A 77 27.17 7.78 -2.69
N ASP A 78 26.58 6.77 -2.08
CA ASP A 78 25.88 6.91 -0.81
C ASP A 78 26.82 7.34 0.32
N LEU A 79 26.23 7.86 1.39
CA LEU A 79 26.96 8.31 2.57
C LEU A 79 26.23 7.97 3.87
N CYS A 80 27.00 7.81 4.95
CA CYS A 80 26.45 7.68 6.28
C CYS A 80 27.16 8.63 7.27
N TYR A 81 26.46 8.98 8.36
CA TYR A 81 26.99 9.80 9.44
C TYR A 81 27.43 8.92 10.61
N VAL A 82 28.65 9.14 11.13
CA VAL A 82 29.15 8.51 12.36
C VAL A 82 29.98 9.52 13.13
N GLU A 83 29.60 9.82 14.37
CA GLU A 83 30.37 10.63 15.33
C GLU A 83 31.00 11.91 14.76
N GLY A 84 30.16 12.77 14.16
CA GLY A 84 30.61 14.06 13.59
C GLY A 84 31.34 13.95 12.27
N GLN A 85 31.38 12.76 11.65
CA GLN A 85 32.00 12.51 10.35
C GLN A 85 30.98 11.95 9.36
N LEU A 86 31.23 12.24 8.08
CA LEU A 86 30.53 11.62 6.96
C LEU A 86 31.47 10.63 6.29
N PHE A 87 30.98 9.44 5.99
CA PHE A 87 31.70 8.42 5.24
C PHE A 87 30.98 8.21 3.92
N VAL A 88 31.67 8.49 2.81
CA VAL A 88 31.10 8.45 1.46
C VAL A 88 31.74 7.31 0.68
N ALA A 89 30.94 6.45 0.08
CA ALA A 89 31.41 5.42 -0.86
C ALA A 89 31.77 6.08 -2.20
N VAL A 90 32.98 5.85 -2.70
CA VAL A 90 33.45 6.47 -3.95
C VAL A 90 34.07 5.42 -4.86
N ASN A 91 33.73 5.49 -6.14
CA ASN A 91 34.29 4.62 -7.18
C ASN A 91 35.05 5.44 -8.23
N TYR A 92 36.35 5.22 -8.30
CA TYR A 92 37.22 5.71 -9.35
C TYR A 92 37.33 4.65 -10.46
N GLY A 93 36.90 5.00 -11.67
CA GLY A 93 36.90 4.09 -12.83
C GLY A 93 35.51 3.59 -13.23
N GLN A 94 35.47 2.53 -14.04
CA GLN A 94 34.22 2.03 -14.61
C GLN A 94 33.39 1.25 -13.57
N PHE A 95 32.30 1.85 -13.13
CA PHE A 95 31.29 1.18 -12.30
C PHE A 95 30.74 -0.04 -13.06
N ASN A 96 30.54 -1.16 -12.35
CA ASN A 96 30.13 -2.45 -12.92
C ASN A 96 31.06 -3.06 -13.96
N ASN A 97 32.36 -2.74 -13.94
CA ASN A 97 33.32 -3.46 -14.76
C ASN A 97 33.24 -4.98 -14.47
N PRO A 98 32.94 -5.84 -15.48
CA PRO A 98 32.78 -7.29 -15.28
C PRO A 98 34.03 -7.98 -14.74
N LEU A 99 35.22 -7.42 -15.02
CA LEU A 99 36.50 -7.95 -14.53
C LEU A 99 36.80 -7.55 -13.08
N GLY A 100 35.98 -6.70 -12.47
CA GLY A 100 36.16 -6.28 -11.08
C GLY A 100 37.32 -5.30 -10.87
N ASN A 101 37.66 -4.51 -11.89
CA ASN A 101 38.77 -3.57 -11.92
C ASN A 101 38.39 -2.15 -11.44
N ALA A 102 37.34 -2.00 -10.64
CA ALA A 102 36.98 -0.72 -10.04
C ALA A 102 37.97 -0.33 -8.92
N ASP A 103 38.35 0.96 -8.84
CA ASP A 103 39.17 1.49 -7.75
C ASP A 103 38.27 2.18 -6.73
N ASN A 104 38.12 1.57 -5.55
CA ASN A 104 37.10 1.95 -4.58
C ASN A 104 37.70 2.50 -3.30
N GLU A 105 37.15 3.61 -2.84
CA GLU A 105 37.52 4.28 -1.59
C GLU A 105 36.30 4.61 -0.74
N ILE A 106 36.51 4.69 0.58
CA ILE A 106 35.64 5.43 1.48
C ILE A 106 36.34 6.72 1.87
N LEU A 107 35.68 7.85 1.61
CA LEU A 107 36.17 9.17 1.95
C LEU A 107 35.49 9.66 3.23
N ALA A 108 36.30 10.00 4.24
CA ALA A 108 35.82 10.54 5.51
C ALA A 108 35.90 12.06 5.50
N TYR A 109 34.80 12.75 5.80
CA TYR A 109 34.72 14.21 5.89
C TYR A 109 34.29 14.65 7.29
N HIS A 110 34.74 15.81 7.72
CA HIS A 110 34.17 16.49 8.89
C HIS A 110 32.74 16.95 8.58
N ALA A 111 31.75 16.56 9.37
CA ALA A 111 30.34 16.82 9.07
C ALA A 111 29.90 18.28 9.31
N ASP A 112 30.68 19.08 10.03
CA ASP A 112 30.45 20.50 10.24
C ASP A 112 31.02 21.35 9.10
N THR A 113 32.21 21.00 8.62
CA THR A 113 32.97 21.79 7.67
C THR A 113 32.99 21.23 6.26
N LEU A 114 32.60 19.97 6.06
CA LEU A 114 32.73 19.19 4.83
C LEU A 114 34.18 19.10 4.32
N GLN A 115 35.18 19.30 5.19
CA GLN A 115 36.59 19.12 4.84
C GLN A 115 36.96 17.64 4.84
N LEU A 116 37.66 17.19 3.79
CA LEU A 116 38.17 15.83 3.69
C LEU A 116 39.18 15.58 4.81
N LYS A 117 38.96 14.50 5.57
CA LYS A 117 39.77 14.09 6.72
C LYS A 117 40.66 12.90 6.38
N ALA A 118 40.11 11.88 5.71
CA ALA A 118 40.83 10.64 5.42
C ALA A 118 40.30 9.93 4.17
N ARG A 119 41.13 9.04 3.61
CA ARG A 119 40.78 8.15 2.50
C ARG A 119 41.08 6.71 2.91
N HIS A 120 40.16 5.79 2.64
CA HIS A 120 40.30 4.37 2.98
C HIS A 120 40.07 3.52 1.73
N LYS A 121 41.08 2.77 1.28
CA LYS A 121 40.92 1.84 0.15
C LYS A 121 40.08 0.63 0.56
N VAL A 122 39.13 0.23 -0.30
CA VAL A 122 38.24 -0.93 -0.08
C VAL A 122 38.31 -1.93 -1.26
N PRO A 123 39.48 -2.56 -1.50
CA PRO A 123 39.74 -3.37 -2.71
C PRO A 123 38.94 -4.67 -2.79
N GLN A 124 38.24 -5.06 -1.71
CA GLN A 124 37.34 -6.22 -1.69
C GLN A 124 36.04 -5.93 -2.46
N VAL A 125 35.61 -4.67 -2.51
CA VAL A 125 34.51 -4.23 -3.37
C VAL A 125 35.04 -4.18 -4.81
N LYS A 126 34.58 -5.10 -5.66
CA LYS A 126 35.17 -5.31 -7.01
C LYS A 126 34.53 -4.51 -8.12
N HIS A 127 33.23 -4.26 -8.03
CA HIS A 127 32.43 -3.76 -9.16
C HIS A 127 31.95 -2.31 -8.97
N GLY A 128 32.57 -1.59 -8.04
CA GLY A 128 32.25 -0.20 -7.73
C GLY A 128 31.55 -0.09 -6.39
N ALA A 129 32.08 0.70 -5.46
CA ALA A 129 31.42 1.04 -4.21
C ALA A 129 30.30 2.04 -4.49
N GLY A 130 29.06 1.62 -4.26
CA GLY A 130 27.86 2.41 -4.49
C GLY A 130 27.26 2.93 -3.19
N GLY A 131 27.17 2.04 -2.18
CA GLY A 131 26.45 2.29 -0.93
C GLY A 131 27.27 2.03 0.32
N ILE A 132 26.95 2.72 1.41
CA ILE A 132 27.59 2.52 2.72
C ILE A 132 26.62 2.79 3.87
N ALA A 133 26.68 1.96 4.90
CA ALA A 133 25.98 2.18 6.16
C ALA A 133 26.83 1.77 7.35
N HIS A 134 26.53 2.34 8.52
CA HIS A 134 27.15 1.97 9.79
C HIS A 134 26.11 1.44 10.76
N HIS A 135 26.42 0.34 11.44
CA HIS A 135 25.61 -0.18 12.52
C HIS A 135 26.48 -0.96 13.51
N GLN A 136 26.35 -0.67 14.81
CA GLN A 136 27.04 -1.39 15.89
C GLN A 136 28.57 -1.52 15.70
N GLY A 137 29.24 -0.43 15.30
CA GLY A 137 30.70 -0.39 15.13
C GLY A 137 31.21 -1.09 13.86
N LYS A 138 30.31 -1.29 12.89
CA LYS A 138 30.62 -1.95 11.63
C LYS A 138 30.14 -1.13 10.46
N PHE A 139 30.99 -0.97 9.46
CA PHE A 139 30.61 -0.46 8.15
C PHE A 139 30.23 -1.61 7.22
N ILE A 140 29.10 -1.46 6.54
CA ILE A 140 28.70 -2.32 5.43
C ILE A 140 28.81 -1.51 4.15
N VAL A 141 29.72 -1.92 3.27
CA VAL A 141 29.89 -1.31 1.94
C VAL A 141 29.30 -2.25 0.90
N VAL A 142 28.53 -1.68 -0.02
CA VAL A 142 27.79 -2.39 -1.08
C VAL A 142 28.04 -1.70 -2.42
N GLY A 143 27.62 -2.33 -3.52
CA GLY A 143 27.94 -1.76 -4.81
C GLY A 143 27.49 -2.55 -6.02
N GLY A 144 28.28 -2.39 -7.08
CA GLY A 144 27.98 -2.90 -8.42
C GLY A 144 27.71 -4.40 -8.47
N LEU A 145 26.77 -4.78 -9.34
CA LEU A 145 26.49 -6.14 -9.73
C LEU A 145 26.43 -6.26 -11.27
N PRO A 146 27.49 -6.76 -11.92
CA PRO A 146 27.48 -7.08 -13.34
C PRO A 146 26.33 -8.03 -13.74
N GLU A 147 25.93 -7.95 -15.00
CA GLU A 147 24.93 -8.86 -15.57
C GLU A 147 25.38 -10.33 -15.49
N GLY A 148 24.42 -11.23 -15.23
CA GLY A 148 24.68 -12.66 -15.06
C GLY A 148 25.00 -13.11 -13.64
N ILE A 149 25.25 -12.20 -12.69
CA ILE A 149 25.42 -12.54 -11.27
C ILE A 149 24.07 -12.53 -10.55
N THR A 150 23.79 -13.56 -9.75
CA THR A 150 22.47 -13.81 -9.15
C THR A 150 22.36 -13.48 -7.65
N GLU A 151 23.39 -12.88 -7.06
CA GLU A 151 23.43 -12.52 -5.64
C GLU A 151 24.26 -11.26 -5.41
N ASN A 152 23.85 -10.43 -4.45
CA ASN A 152 24.59 -9.24 -4.05
C ASN A 152 25.59 -9.56 -2.93
N TYR A 153 26.68 -8.81 -2.87
CA TYR A 153 27.73 -8.97 -1.87
C TYR A 153 27.79 -7.75 -0.96
N LEU A 154 27.88 -8.01 0.34
CA LEU A 154 27.97 -6.97 1.38
C LEU A 154 29.32 -7.11 2.07
N TYR A 155 30.09 -6.04 2.14
CA TYR A 155 31.47 -6.07 2.63
C TYR A 155 31.54 -5.38 3.99
N GLU A 156 31.85 -6.16 5.02
CA GLU A 156 31.95 -5.69 6.40
C GLU A 156 33.37 -5.21 6.72
N TYR A 157 33.45 -4.02 7.33
CA TYR A 157 34.67 -3.43 7.85
C TYR A 157 34.46 -2.95 9.30
N ASP A 158 35.53 -2.89 10.08
CA ASP A 158 35.51 -2.22 11.39
C ASP A 158 35.64 -0.69 11.23
N ASP A 159 35.59 0.04 12.35
CA ASP A 159 35.70 1.52 12.36
C ASP A 159 37.04 2.06 11.83
N SER A 160 38.05 1.20 11.67
CA SER A 160 39.34 1.54 11.05
C SER A 160 39.41 1.13 9.56
N PHE A 161 38.28 0.75 8.97
CA PHE A 161 38.17 0.20 7.61
C PHE A 161 39.05 -1.04 7.37
N ARG A 162 39.28 -1.86 8.41
CA ARG A 162 39.88 -3.18 8.22
C ARG A 162 38.78 -4.17 7.83
N PHE A 163 38.96 -4.82 6.69
CA PHE A 163 38.02 -5.80 6.18
C PHE A 163 37.85 -6.97 7.17
N GLN A 164 36.58 -7.30 7.48
CA GLN A 164 36.23 -8.39 8.38
C GLN A 164 35.72 -9.60 7.59
N LYS A 165 34.68 -9.41 6.79
CA LYS A 165 33.99 -10.49 6.10
C LYS A 165 33.18 -9.99 4.91
N ARG A 166 32.99 -10.86 3.91
CA ARG A 166 31.99 -10.69 2.86
C ARG A 166 30.77 -11.54 3.18
N HIS A 167 29.59 -10.93 3.16
CA HIS A 167 28.30 -11.60 3.25
C HIS A 167 27.67 -11.74 1.88
N VAL A 168 26.83 -12.76 1.72
CA VAL A 168 26.12 -13.06 0.47
C VAL A 168 24.64 -12.86 0.71
N LEU A 169 24.05 -11.91 -0.03
CA LEU A 169 22.61 -11.65 -0.03
C LEU A 169 22.00 -12.30 -1.28
N LYS A 170 21.23 -13.38 -1.08
CA LYS A 170 20.56 -14.16 -2.14
C LYS A 170 19.37 -13.40 -2.76
N SER A 171 19.63 -12.24 -3.36
CA SER A 171 18.62 -11.29 -3.86
C SER A 171 18.10 -11.56 -5.27
N GLY A 172 18.75 -12.47 -6.01
CA GLY A 172 18.71 -12.43 -7.47
C GLY A 172 19.52 -11.25 -8.03
N TRP A 173 19.55 -11.14 -9.35
CA TRP A 173 20.18 -10.00 -10.02
C TRP A 173 19.43 -8.70 -9.74
N THR A 174 20.20 -7.62 -9.58
CA THR A 174 19.75 -6.23 -9.44
C THR A 174 20.50 -5.40 -10.47
N ARG A 175 19.77 -4.65 -11.30
CA ARG A 175 20.37 -3.80 -12.32
C ARG A 175 21.37 -2.86 -11.67
N LEU A 176 22.61 -2.86 -12.16
CA LEU A 176 23.75 -2.11 -11.61
C LEU A 176 24.09 -2.33 -10.12
N GLY A 177 23.48 -3.29 -9.43
CA GLY A 177 23.76 -3.58 -8.02
C GLY A 177 23.03 -2.70 -7.01
N ILE A 178 23.45 -2.81 -5.75
CA ILE A 178 22.95 -2.01 -4.64
C ILE A 178 23.65 -0.65 -4.65
N GLN A 179 22.89 0.42 -4.51
CA GLN A 179 23.38 1.80 -4.53
C GLN A 179 23.36 2.43 -3.16
N THR A 180 22.45 2.03 -2.28
CA THR A 180 22.28 2.67 -0.98
C THR A 180 22.02 1.64 0.11
N ALA A 181 22.40 1.97 1.34
CA ALA A 181 22.22 1.07 2.47
C ALA A 181 21.78 1.84 3.73
N ALA A 182 20.88 1.24 4.50
CA ALA A 182 20.54 1.73 5.84
C ALA A 182 20.20 0.57 6.77
N PHE A 183 20.59 0.66 8.04
CA PHE A 183 19.99 -0.15 9.08
C PHE A 183 18.87 0.65 9.72
N ALA A 184 17.63 0.16 9.61
CA ALA A 184 16.47 0.86 10.13
C ALA A 184 15.37 -0.08 10.63
N ASP A 185 14.68 0.31 11.70
CA ASP A 185 13.60 -0.44 12.35
C ASP A 185 13.97 -1.90 12.73
N GLY A 186 15.26 -2.16 12.94
CA GLY A 186 15.82 -3.46 13.33
C GLY A 186 16.18 -4.38 12.16
N VAL A 187 16.20 -3.89 10.93
CA VAL A 187 16.52 -4.65 9.72
C VAL A 187 17.40 -3.84 8.77
N TRP A 188 18.03 -4.53 7.82
CA TRP A 188 18.79 -3.88 6.75
C TRP A 188 17.90 -3.56 5.55
N TRP A 189 18.14 -2.39 4.97
CA TRP A 189 17.48 -1.89 3.77
C TRP A 189 18.53 -1.57 2.72
N PHE A 190 18.30 -2.01 1.48
CA PHE A 190 19.22 -1.79 0.37
C PHE A 190 18.46 -1.26 -0.84
N GLY A 191 18.73 -0.01 -1.20
CA GLY A 191 18.19 0.61 -2.41
C GLY A 191 19.01 0.20 -3.61
N CYS A 192 18.37 -0.41 -4.60
CA CYS A 192 19.00 -0.83 -5.84
C CYS A 192 18.67 0.15 -6.97
N TYR A 193 19.53 0.20 -7.97
CA TYR A 193 19.24 0.97 -9.16
C TYR A 193 18.04 0.36 -9.93
N GLY A 194 17.16 1.22 -10.44
CA GLY A 194 16.06 0.79 -11.31
C GLY A 194 14.85 0.23 -10.58
N ASN A 195 14.38 0.91 -9.53
CA ASN A 195 13.10 0.65 -8.84
C ASN A 195 13.03 -0.71 -8.10
N SER A 196 14.07 -1.02 -7.32
CA SER A 196 14.08 -2.20 -6.44
C SER A 196 14.61 -1.85 -5.06
N LEU A 197 13.88 -2.27 -4.03
CA LEU A 197 14.28 -2.20 -2.63
C LEU A 197 14.39 -3.61 -2.07
N LEU A 198 15.49 -3.90 -1.37
CA LEU A 198 15.67 -5.16 -0.66
C LEU A 198 15.60 -4.91 0.85
N LYS A 199 15.01 -5.87 1.56
CA LYS A 199 14.95 -5.92 3.02
C LYS A 199 15.63 -7.19 3.49
N ALA A 200 16.50 -7.10 4.49
CA ALA A 200 17.24 -8.25 5.01
C ALA A 200 17.29 -8.27 6.55
N SER A 201 17.42 -9.45 7.14
CA SER A 201 17.61 -9.63 8.58
C SER A 201 18.97 -9.11 9.02
N THR A 202 19.21 -9.05 10.34
CA THR A 202 20.52 -8.70 10.92
C THR A 202 21.66 -9.62 10.46
N ASP A 203 21.33 -10.85 10.07
CA ASP A 203 22.27 -11.85 9.55
C ASP A 203 22.33 -11.88 8.01
N PHE A 204 21.76 -10.86 7.36
CA PHE A 204 21.70 -10.70 5.90
C PHE A 204 20.92 -11.78 5.15
N GLU A 205 19.93 -12.39 5.80
CA GLU A 205 18.93 -13.21 5.12
C GLU A 205 17.92 -12.30 4.41
N LEU A 206 17.63 -12.57 3.13
CA LEU A 206 16.65 -11.78 2.38
C LEU A 206 15.25 -12.00 2.95
N LEU A 207 14.63 -10.91 3.41
CA LEU A 207 13.26 -10.89 3.93
C LEU A 207 12.24 -10.48 2.86
N GLY A 208 12.64 -9.68 1.88
CA GLY A 208 11.76 -9.24 0.81
C GLY A 208 12.45 -8.42 -0.27
N ARG A 209 11.80 -8.38 -1.44
CA ARG A 209 12.16 -7.54 -2.60
C ARG A 209 10.92 -6.80 -3.06
N TYR A 210 11.02 -5.48 -3.16
CA TYR A 210 9.88 -4.59 -3.38
C TYR A 210 10.15 -3.69 -4.59
N ARG A 211 9.13 -3.47 -5.42
CA ARG A 211 9.13 -2.48 -6.51
C ARG A 211 8.98 -1.08 -5.91
N PHE A 212 10.09 -0.53 -5.44
CA PHE A 212 10.20 0.80 -4.86
C PHE A 212 11.59 1.40 -5.15
N ASP A 213 11.62 2.64 -5.61
CA ASP A 213 12.87 3.34 -5.93
C ASP A 213 13.39 4.10 -4.71
N CYS A 214 14.61 3.75 -4.32
CA CYS A 214 15.39 4.42 -3.29
C CYS A 214 16.89 4.37 -3.62
N GLY A 215 17.22 4.24 -4.91
CA GLY A 215 18.61 4.23 -5.38
C GLY A 215 19.32 5.58 -5.22
N TYR A 216 18.58 6.66 -4.99
CA TYR A 216 19.10 8.02 -4.74
C TYR A 216 19.51 8.27 -3.29
N GLY A 217 19.09 7.42 -2.36
CA GLY A 217 19.42 7.54 -0.94
C GLY A 217 18.38 6.88 -0.03
N ILE A 218 18.83 6.22 1.03
CA ILE A 218 17.99 5.69 2.09
C ILE A 218 18.67 5.89 3.44
N ALA A 219 17.93 6.36 4.44
CA ALA A 219 18.41 6.50 5.80
C ALA A 219 17.30 6.16 6.81
N GLN A 220 17.67 5.90 8.07
CA GLN A 220 16.69 5.80 9.16
C GLN A 220 16.05 7.17 9.39
N ALA A 221 14.71 7.22 9.46
CA ALA A 221 14.00 8.42 9.86
C ALA A 221 13.96 8.56 11.40
N PRO A 222 14.02 9.80 11.94
CA PRO A 222 13.80 10.04 13.36
C PRO A 222 12.42 9.53 13.81
N GLY A 223 12.39 8.81 14.93
CA GLY A 223 11.16 8.22 15.48
C GLY A 223 10.71 6.91 14.82
N GLY A 224 11.47 6.37 13.86
CA GLY A 224 11.14 5.14 13.14
C GLY A 224 10.85 5.39 11.66
N GLY A 225 11.01 4.35 10.85
CA GLY A 225 10.78 4.40 9.41
C GLY A 225 12.01 4.81 8.60
N LEU A 226 11.78 5.29 7.37
CA LEU A 226 12.82 5.56 6.39
C LEU A 226 12.74 6.99 5.88
N LEU A 227 13.90 7.61 5.66
CA LEU A 227 14.04 8.73 4.74
C LEU A 227 14.42 8.14 3.38
N THR A 228 13.58 8.36 2.37
CA THR A 228 13.85 7.92 0.99
C THR A 228 14.12 9.13 0.12
N ALA A 229 15.23 9.13 -0.61
CA ALA A 229 15.58 10.23 -1.49
C ALA A 229 15.04 10.04 -2.92
N GLY A 230 14.80 11.15 -3.59
CA GLY A 230 14.56 11.22 -5.02
C GLY A 230 15.23 12.45 -5.62
N GLY A 231 15.40 12.45 -6.93
CA GLY A 231 16.00 13.56 -7.66
C GLY A 231 15.42 13.71 -9.06
N ASN A 232 15.62 14.89 -9.64
CA ASN A 232 15.30 15.16 -11.02
C ASN A 232 16.43 15.96 -11.66
N CYS A 233 16.80 15.60 -12.89
CA CYS A 233 17.87 16.22 -13.64
C CYS A 233 17.34 16.75 -14.98
N SER A 234 17.76 17.97 -15.32
CA SER A 234 17.60 18.57 -16.63
C SER A 234 18.98 18.84 -17.22
N ALA A 235 19.14 18.61 -18.52
CA ALA A 235 20.41 18.82 -19.22
C ALA A 235 20.90 20.29 -19.10
N ASP A 236 19.98 21.25 -19.05
CA ASP A 236 20.30 22.68 -19.07
C ASP A 236 20.32 23.30 -17.66
N GLU A 237 19.62 22.71 -16.69
CA GLU A 237 19.43 23.31 -15.37
C GLU A 237 20.26 22.62 -14.29
N GLY A 238 20.67 21.36 -14.49
CA GLY A 238 21.30 20.51 -13.49
C GLY A 238 20.31 19.63 -12.73
N CYS A 239 20.70 19.16 -11.55
CA CYS A 239 19.98 18.17 -10.75
C CYS A 239 19.53 18.72 -9.39
N SER A 240 18.27 18.45 -9.07
CA SER A 240 17.63 18.72 -7.77
C SER A 240 17.44 17.44 -6.97
N GLY A 241 17.27 17.56 -5.66
CA GLY A 241 17.06 16.43 -4.75
C GLY A 241 16.00 16.73 -3.70
N TRP A 242 15.36 15.67 -3.20
CA TRP A 242 14.44 15.74 -2.07
C TRP A 242 14.51 14.44 -1.27
N ILE A 243 14.10 14.51 -0.01
CA ILE A 243 13.78 13.33 0.79
C ILE A 243 12.29 13.28 1.09
N THR A 244 11.84 12.10 1.47
CA THR A 244 10.49 11.87 1.95
C THR A 244 10.54 10.94 3.14
N LYS A 245 9.89 11.33 4.26
CA LYS A 245 9.68 10.43 5.40
C LYS A 245 8.65 9.35 5.03
N ARG A 246 8.99 8.09 5.27
CA ARG A 246 8.18 6.91 4.94
C ARG A 246 8.04 6.02 6.16
N GLN A 247 6.80 5.64 6.46
CA GLN A 247 6.50 4.57 7.41
C GLN A 247 6.88 3.22 6.82
N THR A 248 7.21 2.24 7.66
CA THR A 248 7.40 0.84 7.27
C THR A 248 6.13 0.02 7.55
N GLN A 249 5.98 -1.14 6.93
CA GLN A 249 4.86 -2.06 7.15
C GLN A 249 4.69 -2.42 8.62
N LYS A 250 5.81 -2.55 9.34
CA LYS A 250 5.83 -2.79 10.79
C LYS A 250 5.18 -1.64 11.55
N LEU A 251 5.52 -0.40 11.23
CA LEU A 251 4.96 0.78 11.89
C LEU A 251 3.48 0.95 11.57
N VAL A 252 3.08 0.80 10.31
CA VAL A 252 1.66 0.83 9.91
C VAL A 252 0.86 -0.22 10.69
N SER A 253 1.33 -1.47 10.74
CA SER A 253 0.62 -2.55 11.43
C SER A 253 0.53 -2.32 12.96
N SER A 254 1.51 -1.63 13.54
CA SER A 254 1.50 -1.27 14.97
C SER A 254 0.47 -0.21 15.33
N GLN A 255 -0.05 0.53 14.35
CA GLN A 255 -1.09 1.55 14.58
C GLN A 255 -2.46 0.91 14.77
N PHE A 256 -2.71 -0.30 14.28
CA PHE A 256 -4.05 -0.91 14.26
C PHE A 256 -4.44 -1.66 15.55
N GLN A 257 -3.90 -1.26 16.70
CA GLN A 257 -4.15 -1.95 17.98
C GLN A 257 -5.49 -1.61 18.62
N GLN A 258 -6.11 -0.49 18.26
CA GLN A 258 -7.39 -0.05 18.84
C GLN A 258 -8.57 -0.72 18.12
N PRO A 259 -9.63 -1.11 18.85
CA PRO A 259 -10.86 -1.56 18.22
C PRO A 259 -11.45 -0.45 17.36
N ILE A 260 -11.74 -0.76 16.10
CA ILE A 260 -12.49 0.14 15.23
C ILE A 260 -13.99 -0.10 15.39
N THR A 261 -14.75 0.97 15.28
CA THR A 261 -16.21 1.00 15.46
C THR A 261 -16.93 1.56 14.25
N ARG A 262 -16.31 2.46 13.46
CA ARG A 262 -16.94 3.12 12.32
C ARG A 262 -16.12 2.96 11.05
N ILE A 263 -16.68 2.23 10.09
CA ILE A 263 -16.05 1.95 8.80
C ILE A 263 -16.95 2.51 7.69
N GLY A 264 -16.38 3.33 6.82
CA GLY A 264 -17.03 3.77 5.59
C GLY A 264 -16.55 2.95 4.39
N PHE A 265 -17.38 2.79 3.36
CA PHE A 265 -16.97 2.12 2.13
C PHE A 265 -17.68 2.69 0.90
N GLY A 266 -17.06 2.60 -0.26
CA GLY A 266 -17.68 3.04 -1.51
C GLY A 266 -16.84 2.74 -2.75
N SER A 267 -17.48 2.87 -3.92
CA SER A 267 -16.86 2.64 -5.23
C SER A 267 -17.36 3.65 -6.27
N CYS A 268 -16.81 3.58 -7.48
CA CYS A 268 -17.30 4.29 -8.66
C CYS A 268 -17.27 5.82 -8.50
N VAL A 269 -16.04 6.33 -8.35
CA VAL A 269 -15.72 7.77 -8.32
C VAL A 269 -15.24 8.20 -9.70
N LYS A 270 -16.15 8.83 -10.45
CA LYS A 270 -15.78 9.58 -11.64
C LYS A 270 -15.11 10.88 -11.25
N GLN A 271 -13.79 10.84 -11.22
CA GLN A 271 -12.88 11.87 -10.76
C GLN A 271 -13.05 13.22 -11.49
N GLN A 272 -13.55 13.25 -12.73
CA GLN A 272 -13.86 14.50 -13.44
C GLN A 272 -15.12 15.18 -12.94
N ASN A 273 -16.07 14.41 -12.38
CA ASN A 273 -17.32 14.95 -11.91
C ASN A 273 -17.14 15.58 -10.51
N PRO A 274 -18.00 16.52 -10.11
CA PRO A 274 -18.18 16.86 -8.71
C PRO A 274 -18.44 15.60 -7.87
N ALA A 275 -17.90 15.57 -6.66
CA ALA A 275 -18.11 14.47 -5.71
C ALA A 275 -18.59 15.04 -4.37
N PRO A 276 -19.79 15.66 -4.33
CA PRO A 276 -20.31 16.30 -3.13
C PRO A 276 -20.44 15.33 -1.94
N LEU A 277 -20.65 14.04 -2.21
CA LEU A 277 -20.79 13.01 -1.19
C LEU A 277 -19.58 12.91 -0.23
N PHE A 278 -18.39 13.39 -0.62
CA PHE A 278 -17.26 13.46 0.30
C PHE A 278 -17.56 14.27 1.57
N SER A 279 -18.47 15.26 1.54
CA SER A 279 -18.87 15.95 2.78
C SER A 279 -19.58 14.99 3.73
N ASN A 280 -20.51 14.18 3.24
CA ASN A 280 -21.24 13.21 4.05
C ASN A 280 -20.32 12.10 4.58
N ILE A 281 -19.35 11.66 3.77
CA ILE A 281 -18.32 10.70 4.20
C ILE A 281 -17.48 11.28 5.36
N LEU A 282 -17.10 12.56 5.27
CA LEU A 282 -16.35 13.25 6.32
C LEU A 282 -17.18 13.46 7.59
N ASP A 283 -18.48 13.75 7.46
CA ASP A 283 -19.40 13.92 8.58
C ASP A 283 -19.69 12.59 9.31
N TYR A 284 -19.59 11.46 8.61
CA TYR A 284 -19.65 10.14 9.23
C TYR A 284 -18.41 9.83 10.08
N GLN A 285 -17.30 10.55 9.93
CA GLN A 285 -16.09 10.41 10.76
C GLN A 285 -15.59 8.96 10.85
N SER A 286 -15.47 8.29 9.70
CA SER A 286 -14.94 6.91 9.64
C SER A 286 -13.53 6.84 10.25
N GLU A 287 -13.27 5.80 11.03
CA GLU A 287 -11.91 5.44 11.47
C GLU A 287 -11.14 4.75 10.33
N LEU A 288 -11.88 4.01 9.49
CA LEU A 288 -11.40 3.34 8.28
C LEU A 288 -12.34 3.62 7.12
N PHE A 289 -11.80 3.96 5.95
CA PHE A 289 -12.55 4.06 4.71
C PHE A 289 -12.03 3.08 3.65
N LEU A 290 -12.94 2.29 3.08
CA LEU A 290 -12.66 1.26 2.08
C LEU A 290 -13.03 1.76 0.68
N PHE A 291 -12.03 1.96 -0.15
CA PHE A 291 -12.20 2.19 -1.59
C PHE A 291 -12.24 0.84 -2.31
N MET A 292 -13.40 0.49 -2.85
CA MET A 292 -13.65 -0.87 -3.33
C MET A 292 -13.40 -1.06 -4.83
N GLY A 293 -13.00 0.00 -5.53
CA GLY A 293 -12.74 -0.03 -6.96
C GLY A 293 -13.49 1.03 -7.74
N ASP A 294 -13.16 1.17 -9.04
CA ASP A 294 -13.54 2.31 -9.87
C ASP A 294 -13.24 3.64 -9.17
N ASN A 295 -12.08 3.70 -8.53
CA ASN A 295 -11.66 4.89 -7.79
C ASN A 295 -11.41 6.07 -8.75
N ILE A 296 -11.13 5.74 -10.00
CA ILE A 296 -11.05 6.65 -11.14
C ILE A 296 -11.55 5.91 -12.38
N TYR A 297 -11.98 6.68 -13.39
CA TYR A 297 -12.26 6.16 -14.73
C TYR A 297 -11.05 6.42 -15.64
N GLY A 298 -10.22 5.38 -15.82
CA GLY A 298 -8.86 5.47 -16.34
C GLY A 298 -8.53 4.55 -17.51
N ASP A 299 -9.53 4.03 -18.22
CA ASP A 299 -9.39 3.08 -19.33
C ASP A 299 -8.37 3.54 -20.38
N SER A 300 -7.15 3.00 -20.29
CA SER A 300 -6.03 3.36 -21.13
C SER A 300 -4.86 2.41 -20.92
N GLU A 301 -4.16 2.12 -22.01
CA GLU A 301 -2.84 1.49 -21.95
C GLU A 301 -1.71 2.49 -21.67
N ASP A 302 -2.01 3.80 -21.68
CA ASP A 302 -1.06 4.85 -21.35
C ASP A 302 -1.10 5.18 -19.85
N MET A 303 -0.06 4.79 -19.13
CA MET A 303 0.06 5.03 -17.69
C MET A 303 0.13 6.51 -17.33
N SER A 304 0.49 7.40 -18.25
CA SER A 304 0.44 8.84 -18.02
C SER A 304 -1.00 9.33 -17.86
N VAL A 305 -1.95 8.73 -18.62
CA VAL A 305 -3.39 9.01 -18.50
C VAL A 305 -3.87 8.53 -17.14
N LEU A 306 -3.54 7.29 -16.75
CA LEU A 306 -3.95 6.72 -15.46
C LEU A 306 -3.39 7.55 -14.28
N LYS A 307 -2.11 7.95 -14.33
CA LYS A 307 -1.49 8.86 -13.35
C LYS A 307 -2.20 10.21 -13.29
N ALA A 308 -2.51 10.80 -14.44
CA ALA A 308 -3.24 12.07 -14.50
C ALA A 308 -4.65 11.95 -13.91
N LYS A 309 -5.37 10.86 -14.17
CA LYS A 309 -6.67 10.60 -13.57
C LYS A 309 -6.60 10.50 -12.05
N TYR A 310 -5.65 9.74 -11.52
CA TYR A 310 -5.42 9.66 -10.08
C TYR A 310 -5.07 11.01 -9.46
N LYS A 311 -4.25 11.81 -10.15
CA LYS A 311 -3.96 13.20 -9.73
C LYS A 311 -5.23 14.02 -9.55
N VAL A 312 -6.20 13.94 -10.49
CA VAL A 312 -7.48 14.65 -10.36
C VAL A 312 -8.27 14.22 -9.11
N LEU A 313 -8.30 12.92 -8.79
CA LEU A 313 -8.91 12.44 -7.54
C LEU A 313 -8.16 13.01 -6.32
N GLY A 314 -6.83 12.89 -6.32
CA GLY A 314 -5.95 13.37 -5.26
C GLY A 314 -6.05 14.87 -4.99
N GLU A 315 -6.44 15.66 -5.99
CA GLU A 315 -6.63 17.10 -5.87
C GLU A 315 -7.98 17.50 -5.24
N LYS A 316 -8.95 16.58 -5.14
CA LYS A 316 -10.25 16.88 -4.52
C LYS A 316 -10.09 17.15 -3.03
N ASN A 317 -10.59 18.30 -2.58
CA ASN A 317 -10.52 18.71 -1.17
C ASN A 317 -11.14 17.68 -0.21
N GLY A 318 -12.29 17.09 -0.58
CA GLY A 318 -12.95 16.05 0.21
C GLY A 318 -12.08 14.80 0.39
N PHE A 319 -11.40 14.37 -0.67
CA PHE A 319 -10.48 13.23 -0.63
C PHE A 319 -9.23 13.52 0.20
N LYS A 320 -8.63 14.71 0.05
CA LYS A 320 -7.49 15.15 0.88
C LYS A 320 -7.83 15.11 2.38
N LYS A 321 -8.95 15.72 2.76
CA LYS A 321 -9.44 15.70 4.15
C LYS A 321 -9.75 14.30 4.66
N LEU A 322 -10.22 13.40 3.79
CA LEU A 322 -10.49 12.01 4.18
C LEU A 322 -9.17 11.28 4.48
N ARG A 323 -8.15 11.45 3.63
CA ARG A 323 -6.80 10.92 3.88
C ARG A 323 -6.17 11.41 5.17
N GLU A 324 -6.52 12.62 5.60
CA GLU A 324 -6.02 13.20 6.84
C GLU A 324 -6.72 12.67 8.10
N ARG A 325 -7.93 12.12 7.97
CA ARG A 325 -8.83 11.82 9.11
C ARG A 325 -9.14 10.35 9.31
N ALA A 326 -8.97 9.53 8.29
CA ALA A 326 -9.29 8.12 8.33
C ALA A 326 -8.12 7.30 7.80
N VAL A 327 -7.96 6.08 8.34
CA VAL A 327 -7.16 5.06 7.66
C VAL A 327 -7.85 4.77 6.33
N ILE A 328 -7.08 4.68 5.25
CA ILE A 328 -7.60 4.34 3.93
C ILE A 328 -7.01 3.02 3.48
N MET A 329 -7.91 2.13 3.05
CA MET A 329 -7.58 0.89 2.38
C MET A 329 -8.28 0.87 1.02
N ALA A 330 -7.57 0.44 -0.02
CA ALA A 330 -8.09 0.46 -1.38
C ALA A 330 -7.75 -0.82 -2.15
N THR A 331 -8.70 -1.29 -2.94
CA THR A 331 -8.48 -2.15 -4.11
C THR A 331 -8.98 -1.43 -5.35
N TRP A 332 -8.71 -1.96 -6.54
CA TRP A 332 -9.22 -1.44 -7.80
C TRP A 332 -10.44 -2.21 -8.31
N ASP A 333 -11.07 -1.66 -9.33
CA ASP A 333 -11.89 -2.38 -10.29
C ASP A 333 -11.32 -2.19 -11.71
N ASP A 334 -12.08 -2.53 -12.75
CA ASP A 334 -11.64 -2.49 -14.15
C ASP A 334 -11.19 -1.10 -14.62
N HIS A 335 -11.93 -0.05 -14.26
CA HIS A 335 -11.62 1.28 -14.79
C HIS A 335 -10.33 1.88 -14.22
N ASP A 336 -9.97 1.59 -12.97
CA ASP A 336 -8.70 2.01 -12.37
C ASP A 336 -7.59 0.94 -12.49
N TYR A 337 -7.95 -0.29 -12.88
CA TYR A 337 -7.04 -1.28 -13.47
C TYR A 337 -6.56 -0.86 -14.87
N GLY A 338 -7.40 -0.15 -15.63
CA GLY A 338 -7.05 0.51 -16.89
C GLY A 338 -7.70 -0.08 -18.14
N LEU A 339 -8.64 -1.02 -17.99
CA LEU A 339 -9.40 -1.59 -19.09
C LEU A 339 -10.76 -2.09 -18.58
N ASN A 340 -11.84 -1.48 -19.06
CA ASN A 340 -13.22 -1.91 -18.81
C ASN A 340 -13.41 -3.42 -18.99
N ASP A 341 -13.99 -4.08 -17.98
CA ASP A 341 -14.13 -5.53 -17.84
C ASP A 341 -12.81 -6.31 -18.05
N GLY A 342 -11.67 -5.67 -17.85
CA GLY A 342 -10.34 -6.23 -18.08
C GLY A 342 -9.93 -7.27 -17.03
N GLY A 343 -9.13 -8.24 -17.45
CA GLY A 343 -8.63 -9.33 -16.59
C GLY A 343 -7.13 -9.58 -16.80
N ALA A 344 -6.71 -10.82 -16.64
CA ALA A 344 -5.32 -11.27 -16.77
C ALA A 344 -4.72 -11.02 -18.17
N GLY A 345 -5.55 -10.90 -19.21
CA GLY A 345 -5.13 -10.57 -20.57
C GLY A 345 -4.65 -9.13 -20.77
N PHE A 346 -4.90 -8.23 -19.81
CA PHE A 346 -4.50 -6.83 -19.93
C PHE A 346 -2.98 -6.64 -19.82
N VAL A 347 -2.36 -6.20 -20.91
CA VAL A 347 -0.89 -6.14 -21.04
C VAL A 347 -0.22 -5.10 -20.13
N LYS A 348 -0.97 -4.12 -19.60
CA LYS A 348 -0.44 -3.08 -18.70
C LYS A 348 -0.70 -3.34 -17.21
N ARG A 349 -1.25 -4.48 -16.82
CA ARG A 349 -1.62 -4.79 -15.42
C ARG A 349 -0.52 -4.52 -14.38
N GLU A 350 0.73 -4.86 -14.69
CA GLU A 350 1.86 -4.60 -13.79
C GLU A 350 2.20 -3.11 -13.70
N ALA A 351 2.05 -2.38 -14.80
CA ALA A 351 2.30 -0.95 -14.84
C ALA A 351 1.17 -0.21 -14.10
N SER A 352 -0.09 -0.62 -14.27
CA SER A 352 -1.23 -0.12 -13.48
C SER A 352 -1.04 -0.36 -12.00
N GLN A 353 -0.53 -1.53 -11.59
CA GLN A 353 -0.20 -1.84 -10.18
C GLN A 353 0.81 -0.85 -9.58
N GLN A 354 1.81 -0.44 -10.36
CA GLN A 354 2.78 0.57 -9.92
C GLN A 354 2.10 1.92 -9.73
N VAL A 355 1.29 2.37 -10.69
CA VAL A 355 0.51 3.62 -10.57
C VAL A 355 -0.42 3.59 -9.35
N PHE A 356 -1.10 2.47 -9.13
CA PHE A 356 -1.98 2.27 -7.97
C PHE A 356 -1.20 2.41 -6.66
N SER A 357 -0.10 1.66 -6.52
CA SER A 357 0.73 1.67 -5.31
C SER A 357 1.38 3.03 -5.05
N GLU A 358 1.72 3.78 -6.10
CA GLU A 358 2.22 5.16 -6.01
C GLU A 358 1.14 6.11 -5.48
N PHE A 359 -0.07 6.09 -6.06
CA PHE A 359 -1.14 7.02 -5.69
C PHE A 359 -1.66 6.80 -4.26
N TRP A 360 -1.90 5.54 -3.89
CA TRP A 360 -2.35 5.15 -2.56
C TRP A 360 -1.25 5.22 -1.50
N ASN A 361 -0.04 5.61 -1.92
CA ASN A 361 1.10 5.86 -1.04
C ASN A 361 1.48 4.63 -0.20
N ASP A 362 1.48 3.46 -0.84
CA ASP A 362 1.93 2.22 -0.22
C ASP A 362 3.34 2.40 0.37
N VAL A 363 3.51 1.95 1.61
CA VAL A 363 4.82 1.94 2.27
C VAL A 363 5.87 1.18 1.45
N PRO A 364 7.17 1.49 1.59
CA PRO A 364 8.21 0.91 0.75
C PRO A 364 8.24 -0.63 0.75
N ASP A 365 7.93 -1.25 1.90
CA ASP A 365 7.83 -2.70 2.07
C ASP A 365 6.39 -3.25 2.07
N SER A 366 5.45 -2.54 1.46
CA SER A 366 4.09 -3.03 1.24
C SER A 366 4.13 -4.37 0.50
N PRO A 367 3.40 -5.42 0.95
CA PRO A 367 3.27 -6.66 0.21
C PRO A 367 2.80 -6.48 -1.23
N ARG A 368 1.98 -5.44 -1.51
CA ARG A 368 1.53 -5.09 -2.87
C ARG A 368 2.66 -4.64 -3.80
N ARG A 369 3.84 -4.29 -3.27
CA ARG A 369 5.05 -4.01 -4.07
C ARG A 369 5.91 -5.25 -4.32
N ALA A 370 5.67 -6.35 -3.61
CA ALA A 370 6.47 -7.57 -3.66
C ALA A 370 5.82 -8.73 -4.42
N ARG A 371 4.53 -8.60 -4.80
CA ARG A 371 3.77 -9.66 -5.48
C ARG A 371 2.88 -9.08 -6.59
N PRO A 372 2.47 -9.89 -7.58
CA PRO A 372 1.47 -9.47 -8.55
C PRO A 372 0.11 -9.23 -7.89
N GLY A 373 -0.64 -8.21 -8.33
CA GLY A 373 -1.96 -7.84 -7.80
C GLY A 373 -1.94 -6.92 -6.57
N VAL A 374 -3.05 -6.22 -6.33
CA VAL A 374 -3.20 -5.19 -5.26
C VAL A 374 -3.98 -5.68 -4.03
N TYR A 375 -4.19 -6.99 -3.90
CA TYR A 375 -4.85 -7.55 -2.72
C TYR A 375 -4.01 -7.35 -1.45
N ASP A 376 -4.67 -7.17 -0.31
CA ASP A 376 -4.05 -6.83 0.97
C ASP A 376 -4.96 -7.18 2.16
N ALA A 377 -4.41 -7.25 3.37
CA ALA A 377 -5.21 -7.50 4.56
C ALA A 377 -4.59 -6.90 5.83
N HIS A 378 -5.44 -6.42 6.72
CA HIS A 378 -5.07 -5.88 8.02
C HIS A 378 -6.05 -6.32 9.11
N VAL A 379 -5.54 -6.48 10.33
CA VAL A 379 -6.34 -6.76 11.53
C VAL A 379 -6.28 -5.54 12.44
N PHE A 380 -7.45 -5.06 12.83
CA PHE A 380 -7.65 -3.94 13.73
C PHE A 380 -8.16 -4.44 15.07
N GLY A 381 -7.68 -3.86 16.16
CA GLY A 381 -8.15 -4.12 17.52
C GLY A 381 -7.48 -5.29 18.24
N PRO A 382 -7.67 -5.37 19.57
CA PRO A 382 -7.14 -6.45 20.40
C PRO A 382 -8.04 -7.69 20.32
N LYS A 383 -7.52 -8.84 20.76
CA LYS A 383 -8.29 -10.09 20.90
C LYS A 383 -9.66 -9.86 21.56
N GLY A 384 -10.73 -10.36 20.93
CA GLY A 384 -12.11 -10.19 21.39
C GLY A 384 -12.83 -9.00 20.76
N LYS A 385 -12.10 -8.06 20.14
CA LYS A 385 -12.65 -6.94 19.38
C LYS A 385 -11.91 -6.74 18.04
N ARG A 386 -11.52 -7.84 17.39
CA ARG A 386 -10.77 -7.79 16.12
C ARG A 386 -11.67 -7.66 14.93
N VAL A 387 -11.34 -6.71 14.07
CA VAL A 387 -11.88 -6.61 12.71
C VAL A 387 -10.75 -6.90 11.73
N GLN A 388 -10.88 -7.96 10.95
CA GLN A 388 -9.99 -8.22 9.82
C GLN A 388 -10.62 -7.67 8.55
N VAL A 389 -9.89 -6.85 7.82
CA VAL A 389 -10.27 -6.37 6.50
C VAL A 389 -9.42 -7.09 5.46
N ILE A 390 -10.05 -7.70 4.47
CA ILE A 390 -9.41 -8.47 3.40
C ILE A 390 -9.81 -7.83 2.07
N LEU A 391 -8.87 -7.16 1.41
CA LEU A 391 -9.06 -6.60 0.09
C LEU A 391 -8.73 -7.65 -0.96
N LEU A 392 -9.70 -8.02 -1.79
CA LEU A 392 -9.47 -8.87 -2.95
C LEU A 392 -9.14 -8.02 -4.18
N ASP A 393 -8.23 -8.54 -5.00
CA ASP A 393 -8.04 -8.14 -6.39
C ASP A 393 -8.78 -9.14 -7.28
N THR A 394 -9.83 -8.68 -7.95
CA THR A 394 -10.69 -9.47 -8.84
C THR A 394 -10.38 -9.18 -10.32
N ARG A 395 -9.22 -8.57 -10.62
CA ARG A 395 -8.81 -8.17 -11.98
C ARG A 395 -7.51 -8.85 -12.42
N PHE A 396 -6.45 -8.73 -11.63
CA PHE A 396 -5.08 -9.02 -12.07
C PHE A 396 -4.90 -10.45 -12.63
N PHE A 397 -5.59 -11.42 -12.01
CA PHE A 397 -5.49 -12.84 -12.32
C PHE A 397 -6.70 -13.39 -13.08
N ARG A 398 -7.78 -12.61 -13.17
CA ARG A 398 -9.08 -13.11 -13.61
C ARG A 398 -9.04 -13.53 -15.07
N SER A 399 -9.52 -14.73 -15.37
CA SER A 399 -9.69 -15.22 -16.73
C SER A 399 -10.75 -14.43 -17.51
N ASP A 400 -10.68 -14.47 -18.83
CA ASP A 400 -11.68 -13.84 -19.68
C ASP A 400 -13.08 -14.41 -19.41
N LEU A 401 -14.09 -13.54 -19.42
CA LEU A 401 -15.46 -13.97 -19.22
C LEU A 401 -16.08 -14.47 -20.52
N LYS A 402 -16.90 -15.50 -20.38
CA LYS A 402 -17.74 -15.98 -21.47
C LYS A 402 -18.78 -14.93 -21.86
N THR A 403 -18.79 -14.56 -23.13
CA THR A 403 -19.77 -13.64 -23.71
C THR A 403 -20.83 -14.38 -24.54
N GLY A 404 -22.03 -13.81 -24.61
CA GLY A 404 -23.12 -14.25 -25.47
C GLY A 404 -24.04 -13.10 -25.87
N PRO A 405 -25.26 -13.38 -26.37
CA PRO A 405 -26.25 -12.35 -26.66
C PRO A 405 -26.49 -11.44 -25.46
N ARG A 406 -26.56 -10.12 -25.70
CA ARG A 406 -26.67 -9.14 -24.62
C ARG A 406 -28.00 -9.30 -23.86
N ARG A 407 -27.91 -9.43 -22.54
CA ARG A 407 -29.02 -9.42 -21.58
C ARG A 407 -29.13 -8.03 -20.92
N VAL A 408 -30.09 -7.86 -20.01
CA VAL A 408 -30.37 -6.58 -19.33
C VAL A 408 -29.10 -5.93 -18.75
N GLY A 409 -28.29 -6.73 -18.04
CA GLY A 409 -27.04 -6.29 -17.44
C GLY A 409 -25.90 -6.15 -18.46
N GLY A 410 -25.77 -7.08 -19.39
CA GLY A 410 -24.65 -7.12 -20.32
C GLY A 410 -24.49 -8.46 -21.05
N PRO A 411 -23.33 -8.73 -21.66
CA PRO A 411 -23.10 -9.91 -22.49
C PRO A 411 -22.60 -11.13 -21.72
N TYR A 412 -22.35 -11.05 -20.41
CA TYR A 412 -21.64 -12.11 -19.69
C TYR A 412 -22.53 -13.27 -19.28
N TYR A 413 -22.00 -14.48 -19.39
CA TYR A 413 -22.66 -15.73 -18.99
C TYR A 413 -21.75 -16.54 -18.06
N PRO A 414 -22.33 -17.39 -17.19
CA PRO A 414 -21.54 -18.34 -16.41
C PRO A 414 -20.72 -19.28 -17.31
N ASP A 415 -19.47 -19.50 -16.92
CA ASP A 415 -18.60 -20.51 -17.53
C ASP A 415 -18.14 -21.50 -16.47
N ASN A 416 -18.49 -22.78 -16.67
CA ASN A 416 -18.17 -23.86 -15.75
C ASN A 416 -16.81 -24.52 -16.04
N ASN A 417 -16.01 -23.96 -16.95
CA ASN A 417 -14.66 -24.45 -17.18
C ASN A 417 -13.82 -24.34 -15.89
N PRO A 418 -13.33 -25.47 -15.34
CA PRO A 418 -12.58 -25.50 -14.08
C PRO A 418 -11.19 -24.84 -14.15
N ASP A 419 -10.68 -24.57 -15.35
CA ASP A 419 -9.38 -23.94 -15.54
C ASP A 419 -9.44 -22.40 -15.45
N LEU A 420 -10.65 -21.83 -15.44
CA LEU A 420 -10.85 -20.39 -15.28
C LEU A 420 -10.69 -19.98 -13.82
N THR A 421 -10.13 -18.80 -13.58
CA THR A 421 -9.89 -18.30 -12.22
C THR A 421 -10.34 -16.86 -12.05
N MET A 422 -10.75 -16.49 -10.84
CA MET A 422 -11.02 -15.12 -10.41
C MET A 422 -9.76 -14.52 -9.76
N LEU A 423 -9.20 -15.21 -8.76
CA LEU A 423 -8.11 -14.69 -7.93
C LEU A 423 -6.72 -15.23 -8.32
N GLY A 424 -6.66 -16.31 -9.10
CA GLY A 424 -5.40 -17.01 -9.36
C GLY A 424 -4.86 -17.76 -8.14
N SER A 425 -3.96 -18.72 -8.38
CA SER A 425 -3.47 -19.64 -7.35
C SER A 425 -2.76 -18.93 -6.18
N ALA A 426 -1.96 -17.89 -6.48
CA ALA A 426 -1.19 -17.17 -5.47
C ALA A 426 -2.09 -16.43 -4.47
N GLN A 427 -3.14 -15.75 -4.95
CA GLN A 427 -4.06 -15.03 -4.08
C GLN A 427 -5.00 -15.99 -3.34
N TRP A 428 -5.40 -17.12 -3.94
CA TRP A 428 -6.15 -18.16 -3.22
C TRP A 428 -5.38 -18.73 -2.03
N LEU A 429 -4.10 -19.09 -2.24
CA LEU A 429 -3.24 -19.57 -1.15
C LEU A 429 -3.01 -18.50 -0.08
N TRP A 430 -2.92 -17.24 -0.49
CA TRP A 430 -2.83 -16.12 0.45
C TRP A 430 -4.13 -15.93 1.24
N LEU A 431 -5.29 -15.99 0.59
CA LEU A 431 -6.61 -15.82 1.20
C LEU A 431 -6.87 -16.91 2.24
N GLU A 432 -6.52 -18.16 1.94
CA GLU A 432 -6.60 -19.25 2.92
C GLU A 432 -5.82 -18.93 4.20
N LYS A 433 -4.59 -18.43 4.07
CA LYS A 433 -3.78 -18.01 5.22
C LYS A 433 -4.39 -16.82 5.95
N GLN A 434 -5.05 -15.89 5.25
CA GLN A 434 -5.73 -14.77 5.91
C GLN A 434 -6.94 -15.25 6.72
N LEU A 435 -7.76 -16.14 6.16
CA LEU A 435 -8.95 -16.65 6.83
C LEU A 435 -8.63 -17.51 8.07
N GLN A 436 -7.44 -18.12 8.10
CA GLN A 436 -6.90 -18.80 9.28
C GLN A 436 -6.40 -17.84 10.38
N GLN A 437 -6.17 -16.56 10.07
CA GLN A 437 -5.81 -15.60 11.12
C GLN A 437 -7.00 -15.34 12.03
N PRO A 438 -6.79 -15.16 13.33
CA PRO A 438 -7.88 -15.01 14.28
C PRO A 438 -8.49 -13.61 14.20
N ALA A 439 -9.79 -13.55 13.97
CA ALA A 439 -10.59 -12.33 13.96
C ALA A 439 -12.04 -12.64 14.39
N GLU A 440 -12.68 -11.68 15.04
CA GLU A 440 -14.09 -11.78 15.43
C GLU A 440 -14.99 -11.38 14.24
N ILE A 441 -14.69 -10.25 13.59
CA ILE A 441 -15.38 -9.77 12.38
C ILE A 441 -14.42 -9.80 11.19
N ARG A 442 -14.90 -10.23 10.02
CA ARG A 442 -14.16 -10.22 8.76
C ARG A 442 -14.94 -9.47 7.69
N ILE A 443 -14.36 -8.41 7.16
CA ILE A 443 -14.90 -7.64 6.03
C ILE A 443 -14.08 -8.01 4.80
N VAL A 444 -14.68 -8.77 3.90
CA VAL A 444 -14.08 -9.12 2.61
C VAL A 444 -14.55 -8.10 1.57
N VAL A 445 -13.61 -7.39 0.96
CA VAL A 445 -13.87 -6.38 -0.06
C VAL A 445 -13.66 -7.01 -1.42
N SER A 446 -14.69 -6.99 -2.26
CA SER A 446 -14.66 -7.45 -3.65
C SER A 446 -15.05 -6.30 -4.57
N SER A 447 -14.33 -6.08 -5.67
CA SER A 447 -14.68 -4.96 -6.56
C SER A 447 -16.03 -5.17 -7.23
N ILE A 448 -16.32 -6.42 -7.60
CA ILE A 448 -17.57 -6.86 -8.21
C ILE A 448 -18.46 -7.60 -7.20
N GLN A 449 -19.76 -7.66 -7.48
CA GLN A 449 -20.74 -8.38 -6.66
C GLN A 449 -20.44 -9.88 -6.52
N PHE A 450 -20.56 -10.41 -5.29
CA PHE A 450 -20.31 -11.82 -4.97
C PHE A 450 -21.59 -12.66 -4.99
N ALA A 451 -22.58 -12.28 -4.17
CA ALA A 451 -23.81 -13.04 -4.02
C ALA A 451 -24.73 -12.91 -5.25
N PRO A 452 -25.04 -11.70 -5.75
CA PRO A 452 -25.89 -11.51 -6.92
C PRO A 452 -25.47 -12.34 -8.15
N THR A 453 -26.45 -12.97 -8.79
CA THR A 453 -26.27 -13.70 -10.07
C THR A 453 -26.88 -12.91 -11.22
N ALA A 454 -26.38 -11.67 -11.41
CA ALA A 454 -26.99 -10.69 -12.30
C ALA A 454 -27.07 -11.16 -13.77
N ALA A 455 -28.19 -10.87 -14.44
CA ALA A 455 -28.43 -11.26 -15.83
C ALA A 455 -27.56 -10.47 -16.82
N GLY A 456 -26.33 -10.94 -17.06
CA GLY A 456 -25.45 -10.44 -18.12
C GLY A 456 -24.28 -9.59 -17.65
N GLN A 457 -24.19 -9.29 -16.36
CA GLN A 457 -23.22 -8.37 -15.80
C GLN A 457 -22.04 -9.12 -15.17
N GLU A 458 -20.97 -8.37 -14.91
CA GLU A 458 -19.79 -8.90 -14.26
C GLU A 458 -20.01 -9.09 -12.76
N THR A 459 -19.80 -10.31 -12.30
CA THR A 459 -20.03 -10.80 -10.93
C THR A 459 -19.21 -12.08 -10.72
N TRP A 460 -19.09 -12.53 -9.48
CA TRP A 460 -18.53 -13.86 -9.19
C TRP A 460 -19.33 -15.01 -9.84
N ALA A 461 -20.61 -14.81 -10.13
CA ALA A 461 -21.44 -15.82 -10.78
C ALA A 461 -21.04 -16.10 -12.24
N ASN A 462 -20.19 -15.28 -12.86
CA ASN A 462 -19.64 -15.59 -14.17
C ASN A 462 -18.61 -16.74 -14.12
N LEU A 463 -17.99 -16.98 -12.97
CA LEU A 463 -17.05 -18.09 -12.72
C LEU A 463 -17.56 -18.95 -11.55
N PRO A 464 -18.59 -19.80 -11.74
CA PRO A 464 -19.28 -20.50 -10.65
C PRO A 464 -18.35 -21.37 -9.79
N GLN A 465 -17.34 -22.00 -10.39
CA GLN A 465 -16.39 -22.84 -9.66
C GLN A 465 -15.54 -22.01 -8.68
N GLU A 466 -15.17 -20.78 -9.03
CA GLU A 466 -14.39 -19.90 -8.15
C GLU A 466 -15.28 -19.28 -7.06
N LYS A 467 -16.56 -19.00 -7.36
CA LYS A 467 -17.54 -18.62 -6.34
C LYS A 467 -17.73 -19.76 -5.33
N GLN A 468 -17.93 -20.99 -5.79
CA GLN A 468 -18.06 -22.15 -4.92
C GLN A 468 -16.79 -22.37 -4.09
N ARG A 469 -15.61 -22.25 -4.71
CA ARG A 469 -14.32 -22.35 -4.03
C ARG A 469 -14.17 -21.34 -2.89
N PHE A 470 -14.71 -20.12 -3.03
CA PHE A 470 -14.72 -19.14 -1.94
C PHE A 470 -15.55 -19.66 -0.75
N LEU A 471 -16.77 -20.14 -1.01
CA LEU A 471 -17.67 -20.69 0.01
C LEU A 471 -17.05 -21.91 0.70
N ASP A 472 -16.48 -22.83 -0.09
CA ASP A 472 -15.79 -24.02 0.42
C ASP A 472 -14.59 -23.63 1.29
N LEU A 473 -13.86 -22.56 0.92
CA LEU A 473 -12.74 -22.07 1.70
C LEU A 473 -13.18 -21.48 3.05
N LEU A 474 -14.31 -20.76 3.12
CA LEU A 474 -14.87 -20.29 4.38
C LEU A 474 -15.19 -21.46 5.31
N THR A 475 -15.83 -22.51 4.77
CA THR A 475 -16.12 -23.75 5.52
C THR A 475 -14.84 -24.46 5.94
N LYS A 476 -13.88 -24.67 5.03
CA LYS A 476 -12.60 -25.35 5.29
C LYS A 476 -11.81 -24.68 6.41
N THR A 477 -11.87 -23.35 6.49
CA THR A 477 -11.14 -22.57 7.48
C THR A 477 -11.95 -22.26 8.74
N ASN A 478 -13.22 -22.67 8.80
CA ASN A 478 -14.19 -22.26 9.83
C ASN A 478 -14.19 -20.73 10.04
N ALA A 479 -14.03 -19.98 8.96
CA ALA A 479 -13.95 -18.52 9.01
C ALA A 479 -15.31 -17.93 9.38
N SER A 480 -15.45 -17.54 10.65
CA SER A 480 -16.66 -16.91 11.18
C SER A 480 -16.62 -15.37 11.05
N GLY A 481 -17.77 -14.71 11.24
CA GLY A 481 -17.90 -13.26 11.23
C GLY A 481 -17.74 -12.62 9.85
N VAL A 482 -17.87 -13.38 8.77
CA VAL A 482 -17.59 -12.90 7.41
C VAL A 482 -18.80 -12.16 6.83
N MET A 483 -18.53 -10.95 6.32
CA MET A 483 -19.43 -10.19 5.46
C MET A 483 -18.65 -9.68 4.25
N ILE A 484 -19.34 -9.55 3.12
CA ILE A 484 -18.79 -9.01 1.88
C ILE A 484 -19.31 -7.60 1.67
N VAL A 485 -18.44 -6.70 1.22
CA VAL A 485 -18.81 -5.40 0.66
C VAL A 485 -18.35 -5.33 -0.80
N SER A 486 -19.20 -4.79 -1.68
CA SER A 486 -18.95 -4.81 -3.14
C SER A 486 -19.32 -3.52 -3.89
N GLY A 487 -18.75 -3.35 -5.09
CA GLY A 487 -18.90 -2.18 -5.96
C GLY A 487 -19.48 -2.47 -7.35
N ASP A 488 -18.92 -1.89 -8.42
CA ASP A 488 -19.27 -1.99 -9.86
C ASP A 488 -20.64 -1.42 -10.29
N ARG A 489 -21.68 -1.65 -9.51
CA ARG A 489 -23.07 -1.62 -10.03
C ARG A 489 -23.67 -0.28 -10.39
N HIS A 490 -23.13 0.80 -9.84
CA HIS A 490 -23.74 2.12 -9.82
C HIS A 490 -25.14 2.17 -9.17
N TRP A 491 -25.48 1.16 -8.37
CA TRP A 491 -26.59 1.14 -7.43
C TRP A 491 -26.19 0.36 -6.17
N SER A 492 -27.00 0.48 -5.11
CA SER A 492 -26.85 -0.27 -3.87
C SER A 492 -27.95 -1.29 -3.69
N GLU A 493 -27.57 -2.47 -3.25
CA GLU A 493 -28.48 -3.54 -2.85
C GLU A 493 -27.82 -4.42 -1.80
N PHE A 494 -28.62 -5.03 -0.94
CA PHE A 494 -28.17 -6.00 0.03
C PHE A 494 -28.61 -7.39 -0.41
N SER A 495 -27.68 -8.33 -0.41
CA SER A 495 -27.89 -9.71 -0.80
C SER A 495 -27.45 -10.67 0.30
N ARG A 496 -28.02 -11.87 0.32
CA ARG A 496 -27.74 -12.88 1.34
C ARG A 496 -27.80 -14.28 0.76
N ILE A 497 -26.78 -15.07 1.08
CA ILE A 497 -26.68 -16.51 0.81
C ILE A 497 -26.96 -17.25 2.13
N THR A 498 -27.82 -18.28 2.11
CA THR A 498 -28.25 -18.99 3.34
C THR A 498 -28.17 -20.51 3.27
N GLU A 499 -27.97 -21.14 2.11
CA GLU A 499 -28.07 -22.60 1.97
C GLU A 499 -26.69 -23.28 1.91
N GLU A 500 -25.65 -22.51 1.57
CA GLU A 500 -24.31 -23.02 1.24
C GLU A 500 -23.30 -22.92 2.39
N LEU A 501 -23.66 -22.24 3.48
CA LEU A 501 -22.83 -22.01 4.67
C LEU A 501 -23.63 -22.23 5.95
N ALA A 502 -22.94 -22.51 7.06
CA ALA A 502 -23.57 -22.72 8.36
C ALA A 502 -24.24 -21.45 8.93
N TYR A 503 -23.91 -20.28 8.40
CA TYR A 503 -24.47 -18.99 8.77
C TYR A 503 -24.73 -18.14 7.51
N PRO A 504 -25.62 -17.13 7.57
CA PRO A 504 -25.89 -16.27 6.42
C PRO A 504 -24.66 -15.46 5.99
N LEU A 505 -24.24 -15.59 4.74
CA LEU A 505 -23.22 -14.74 4.14
C LEU A 505 -23.88 -13.55 3.47
N TYR A 506 -23.60 -12.35 3.98
CA TYR A 506 -24.11 -11.10 3.45
C TYR A 506 -23.16 -10.51 2.41
N ASP A 507 -23.73 -9.91 1.36
CA ASP A 507 -23.05 -9.09 0.37
C ASP A 507 -23.74 -7.73 0.29
N PHE A 508 -23.03 -6.70 0.76
CA PHE A 508 -23.51 -5.33 0.84
C PHE A 508 -22.89 -4.48 -0.28
N THR A 509 -23.63 -4.32 -1.37
CA THR A 509 -23.18 -3.50 -2.49
C THR A 509 -23.44 -2.01 -2.21
N SER A 510 -22.40 -1.18 -2.32
CA SER A 510 -22.49 0.29 -2.32
C SER A 510 -21.83 0.87 -3.55
N SER A 511 -22.67 1.30 -4.49
CA SER A 511 -22.25 2.01 -5.68
C SER A 511 -23.36 2.99 -6.10
N SER A 512 -23.09 4.19 -6.58
CA SER A 512 -21.80 4.83 -6.77
C SER A 512 -21.67 6.10 -5.92
N ILE A 513 -20.43 6.53 -5.68
CA ILE A 513 -20.17 7.81 -5.02
C ILE A 513 -20.64 8.99 -5.89
N ASN A 514 -20.42 8.95 -7.21
CA ASN A 514 -20.89 10.01 -8.11
C ASN A 514 -21.10 9.59 -9.59
N GLN A 515 -21.13 8.29 -9.89
CA GLN A 515 -21.27 7.77 -11.24
C GLN A 515 -22.58 7.01 -11.40
N LEU A 516 -23.68 7.72 -11.61
CA LEU A 516 -25.01 7.09 -11.69
C LEU A 516 -25.17 6.28 -12.97
N HIS A 517 -25.88 5.14 -12.88
CA HIS A 517 -26.28 4.39 -14.07
C HIS A 517 -27.55 4.97 -14.68
N SER A 518 -27.50 5.32 -15.96
CA SER A 518 -28.64 5.94 -16.67
C SER A 518 -29.88 5.04 -16.75
N ARG A 519 -29.72 3.72 -16.66
CA ARG A 519 -30.85 2.78 -16.81
C ARG A 519 -31.66 2.58 -15.53
N GLY A 520 -31.10 2.86 -14.33
CA GLY A 520 -31.83 2.80 -13.05
C GLY A 520 -32.57 1.50 -12.68
N THR A 521 -32.38 0.40 -13.43
CA THR A 521 -33.16 -0.83 -13.24
C THR A 521 -32.27 -1.90 -12.60
N PRO A 522 -32.62 -2.42 -11.41
CA PRO A 522 -31.88 -3.53 -10.84
C PRO A 522 -32.02 -4.75 -11.74
N THR A 523 -30.93 -5.49 -11.94
CA THR A 523 -31.02 -6.81 -12.58
C THR A 523 -31.74 -7.79 -11.66
N ASP A 524 -32.24 -8.88 -12.24
CA ASP A 524 -32.73 -10.00 -11.46
C ASP A 524 -31.61 -10.50 -10.51
N ASN A 525 -31.99 -10.82 -9.28
CA ASN A 525 -31.08 -11.25 -8.23
C ASN A 525 -31.84 -12.18 -7.26
N PRO A 526 -31.64 -13.50 -7.35
CA PRO A 526 -32.31 -14.47 -6.48
C PRO A 526 -31.84 -14.40 -5.02
N HIS A 527 -30.70 -13.75 -4.75
CA HIS A 527 -30.15 -13.59 -3.41
C HIS A 527 -30.52 -12.24 -2.78
N ARG A 528 -31.39 -11.44 -3.41
CA ARG A 528 -31.77 -10.12 -2.90
C ARG A 528 -32.41 -10.26 -1.52
N PHE A 529 -31.83 -9.58 -0.54
CA PHE A 529 -32.24 -9.64 0.85
C PHE A 529 -33.25 -8.54 1.21
N LEU A 530 -33.03 -7.31 0.74
CA LEU A 530 -33.98 -6.21 0.91
C LEU A 530 -34.74 -5.98 -0.40
N GLU A 531 -36.07 -5.81 -0.32
CA GLU A 531 -36.88 -5.48 -1.51
C GLU A 531 -36.46 -4.16 -2.17
N LYS A 532 -36.04 -3.18 -1.35
CA LYS A 532 -35.59 -1.87 -1.82
C LYS A 532 -34.15 -1.92 -2.31
N THR A 533 -33.93 -1.35 -3.50
CA THR A 533 -32.61 -0.99 -4.03
C THR A 533 -32.46 0.54 -4.08
N PHE A 534 -31.23 1.06 -4.13
CA PHE A 534 -30.98 2.50 -4.14
C PHE A 534 -30.08 2.91 -5.32
N HIS A 535 -30.52 3.90 -6.10
CA HIS A 535 -29.95 4.23 -7.43
C HIS A 535 -29.43 5.66 -7.54
N LYS A 536 -29.15 6.31 -6.41
CA LYS A 536 -28.55 7.65 -6.35
C LYS A 536 -27.19 7.57 -5.67
N GLU A 537 -26.48 8.69 -5.67
CA GLU A 537 -25.16 8.83 -5.07
C GLU A 537 -25.22 8.42 -3.60
N ASN A 538 -24.31 7.53 -3.20
CA ASN A 538 -24.29 6.95 -1.87
C ASN A 538 -22.92 6.43 -1.47
N PHE A 539 -22.77 6.20 -0.17
CA PHE A 539 -21.68 5.44 0.40
C PHE A 539 -22.21 4.49 1.47
N GLY A 540 -21.46 3.44 1.73
CA GLY A 540 -21.72 2.44 2.74
C GLY A 540 -21.13 2.80 4.10
N THR A 541 -21.80 2.34 5.15
CA THR A 541 -21.43 2.53 6.55
C THR A 541 -21.50 1.19 7.26
N ILE A 542 -20.55 0.92 8.16
CA ILE A 542 -20.57 -0.19 9.11
C ILE A 542 -20.27 0.41 10.48
N ASP A 543 -21.23 0.33 11.39
CA ASP A 543 -21.07 0.67 12.80
C ASP A 543 -21.04 -0.62 13.63
N ILE A 544 -20.04 -0.77 14.50
CA ILE A 544 -19.84 -1.94 15.36
C ILE A 544 -20.01 -1.52 16.81
N ASP A 545 -21.01 -2.11 17.47
CA ASP A 545 -21.34 -1.89 18.87
C ASP A 545 -20.70 -2.97 19.73
N TRP A 546 -19.49 -2.69 20.23
CA TRP A 546 -18.71 -3.60 21.07
C TRP A 546 -19.09 -3.58 22.55
N ASP A 547 -20.09 -2.79 22.95
CA ASP A 547 -20.49 -2.63 24.36
C ASP A 547 -21.54 -3.66 24.79
N GLN A 548 -22.08 -4.41 23.82
CA GLN A 548 -22.98 -5.54 24.05
C GLN A 548 -22.20 -6.84 24.24
N ASP A 549 -22.74 -7.76 25.04
CA ASP A 549 -22.19 -9.12 25.20
C ASP A 549 -22.12 -9.88 23.87
N ASP A 550 -23.10 -9.65 23.00
CA ASP A 550 -23.14 -10.09 21.61
C ASP A 550 -23.09 -8.84 20.70
N PRO A 551 -21.90 -8.48 20.18
CA PRO A 551 -21.72 -7.24 19.43
C PRO A 551 -22.69 -7.12 18.25
N VAL A 552 -23.25 -5.92 18.08
CA VAL A 552 -24.17 -5.63 16.98
C VAL A 552 -23.43 -4.91 15.86
N ILE A 553 -23.52 -5.47 14.65
CA ILE A 553 -22.97 -4.86 13.44
C ILE A 553 -24.13 -4.25 12.67
N ARG A 554 -24.07 -2.94 12.41
CA ARG A 554 -25.08 -2.20 11.66
C ARG A 554 -24.49 -1.75 10.34
N VAL A 555 -25.07 -2.18 9.23
CA VAL A 555 -24.64 -1.79 7.88
C VAL A 555 -25.69 -0.89 7.27
N GLY A 556 -25.28 0.23 6.66
CA GLY A 556 -26.19 1.21 6.07
C GLY A 556 -25.68 1.80 4.76
N ILE A 557 -26.60 2.28 3.93
CA ILE A 557 -26.33 3.07 2.72
C ILE A 557 -26.85 4.48 2.93
N VAL A 558 -25.96 5.48 2.87
CA VAL A 558 -26.27 6.89 3.14
C VAL A 558 -26.20 7.69 1.85
N ASP A 559 -27.23 8.50 1.58
CA ASP A 559 -27.31 9.34 0.40
C ASP A 559 -26.71 10.75 0.60
N LEU A 560 -26.72 11.56 -0.47
CA LEU A 560 -26.27 12.96 -0.45
C LEU A 560 -26.99 13.86 0.57
N THR A 561 -28.20 13.49 1.00
CA THR A 561 -28.96 14.25 2.01
C THR A 561 -28.58 13.86 3.44
N GLY A 562 -27.69 12.88 3.61
CA GLY A 562 -27.32 12.31 4.90
C GLY A 562 -28.34 11.30 5.43
N LYS A 563 -29.31 10.87 4.60
CA LYS A 563 -30.35 9.93 5.01
C LYS A 563 -29.93 8.49 4.72
N VAL A 564 -30.12 7.61 5.70
CA VAL A 564 -29.99 6.16 5.53
C VAL A 564 -31.12 5.63 4.64
N GLN A 565 -30.76 5.01 3.52
CA GLN A 565 -31.68 4.52 2.50
C GLN A 565 -31.91 3.02 2.56
N LEU A 566 -30.87 2.27 2.92
CA LEU A 566 -30.87 0.84 3.19
C LEU A 566 -30.15 0.62 4.52
N SER A 567 -30.62 -0.33 5.33
CA SER A 567 -29.99 -0.67 6.59
C SER A 567 -30.25 -2.11 6.97
N HIS A 568 -29.28 -2.75 7.61
CA HIS A 568 -29.41 -4.06 8.22
C HIS A 568 -28.61 -4.11 9.52
N SER A 569 -29.04 -4.92 10.48
CA SER A 569 -28.31 -5.17 11.72
C SER A 569 -28.22 -6.67 11.96
N VAL A 570 -27.03 -7.13 12.34
CA VAL A 570 -26.75 -8.54 12.64
C VAL A 570 -25.92 -8.62 13.90
N ASN A 571 -26.29 -9.55 14.78
CA ASN A 571 -25.49 -9.88 15.94
C ASN A 571 -24.29 -10.74 15.50
N LEU A 572 -23.14 -10.57 16.14
CA LEU A 572 -21.93 -11.31 15.82
C LEU A 572 -22.13 -12.83 15.96
N SER A 573 -22.91 -13.27 16.95
CA SER A 573 -23.26 -14.68 17.16
C SER A 573 -23.96 -15.32 15.96
N ALA A 574 -24.70 -14.55 15.16
CA ALA A 574 -25.42 -15.04 13.98
C ALA A 574 -24.51 -15.29 12.76
N LEU A 575 -23.22 -14.97 12.87
CA LEU A 575 -22.21 -15.15 11.81
C LEU A 575 -21.17 -16.20 12.20
N GLN A 576 -21.47 -17.09 13.14
CA GLN A 576 -20.53 -18.10 13.64
C GLN A 576 -20.79 -19.47 13.01
N PHE A 577 -19.73 -20.24 12.74
CA PHE A 577 -19.87 -21.68 12.58
C PHE A 577 -20.26 -22.27 13.94
N ASP A 578 -21.38 -22.99 14.02
CA ASP A 578 -21.79 -23.67 15.24
C ASP A 578 -20.66 -24.58 15.75
N ALA A 579 -20.28 -24.42 17.03
CA ALA A 579 -19.28 -25.26 17.68
C ALA A 579 -19.67 -26.77 17.72
N GLN A 580 -20.89 -27.13 17.29
CA GLN A 580 -21.43 -28.48 17.29
C GLN A 580 -21.59 -29.11 15.89
N SER A 581 -21.27 -28.43 14.79
CA SER A 581 -21.51 -28.96 13.44
C SER A 581 -20.34 -29.72 12.80
N THR A 582 -19.33 -30.16 13.58
CA THR A 582 -18.41 -31.21 13.11
C THR A 582 -19.14 -32.55 13.14
N LYS A 583 -20.00 -32.80 12.16
CA LYS A 583 -20.32 -34.18 11.81
C LYS A 583 -19.10 -34.73 11.07
N PRO A 584 -18.45 -35.78 11.58
CA PRO A 584 -17.41 -36.47 10.82
C PRO A 584 -18.09 -37.15 9.63
N ASN A 585 -17.57 -36.89 8.43
CA ASN A 585 -17.66 -37.85 7.34
C ASN A 585 -16.45 -38.77 7.41
#